data_AF-A0A7K0QWM6-F1
#
_entry.id   AF-A0A7K0QWM6-F1
#
_cell.length_a   1.000
_cell.length_b   1.000
_cell.length_c   1.000
_cell.angle_alpha   90.00
_cell.angle_beta   90.00
_cell.angle_gamma   90.00
#
_symmetry.space_group_name_H-M   'P 1'
#
loop_
_entity.id
_entity.type
_entity.pdbx_description
1 polymer ?
#
loop_
_entity_poly.entity_id
_entity_poly.type
_entity_poly.pdbx_seq_one_letter_code
_entity_poly.pdbx_strand_id
1 'polypeptide(L)'
;GIAIAQAIGRWGNYFNQELYGAPTTLPWGLEISPVNQPHNLDGSLVYPPGTVFQPTFLYESLWLIGVALVLVWADRRFRIGHARLFGLYIFLYCCGRLWIEMLRIDQANIIFGLRLNVWTALLVGLAGLAYFIVMGQRRPGRETPEEVRGKSGKDEFTLDEEPAEPVSE
;
A
#
# COMPACT_ATOMS: atom_id res chain seq x y z
N GLY A 1 11.27 -4.92 0.52
CA GLY A 1 11.46 -4.24 1.81
C GLY A 1 10.22 -3.50 2.26
N ILE A 2 9.73 -2.56 1.45
CA ILE A 2 8.68 -1.59 1.83
C ILE A 2 7.41 -2.25 2.41
N ALA A 3 6.85 -3.28 1.75
CA ALA A 3 5.63 -3.94 2.24
C ALA A 3 5.81 -4.57 3.65
N ILE A 4 6.97 -5.19 3.93
CA ILE A 4 7.25 -5.78 5.24
C ILE A 4 7.47 -4.70 6.29
N ALA A 5 8.18 -3.61 5.96
CA ALA A 5 8.33 -2.48 6.86
C ALA A 5 6.96 -1.86 7.23
N GLN A 6 6.06 -1.72 6.26
CA GLN A 6 4.69 -1.29 6.51
C GLN A 6 3.92 -2.30 7.36
N ALA A 7 4.10 -3.61 7.16
CA ALA A 7 3.43 -4.65 7.93
C ALA A 7 3.82 -4.60 9.41
N ILE A 8 5.10 -4.38 9.70
CA ILE A 8 5.62 -4.23 11.06
C ILE A 8 5.08 -2.94 11.69
N GLY A 9 5.06 -1.83 10.94
CA GLY A 9 4.55 -0.55 11.44
C GLY A 9 3.11 -0.62 11.96
N ARG A 10 2.26 -1.52 11.44
CA ARG A 10 0.89 -1.71 11.93
C ARG A 10 0.80 -2.22 13.35
N TRP A 11 1.82 -2.90 13.86
CA TRP A 11 1.84 -3.36 15.25
C TRP A 11 1.91 -2.19 16.24
N GLY A 12 2.38 -1.00 15.82
CA GLY A 12 2.25 0.22 16.61
C GLY A 12 0.80 0.50 17.00
N ASN A 13 -0.14 0.27 16.08
CA ASN A 13 -1.56 0.48 16.33
C ASN A 13 -2.12 -0.45 17.42
N TYR A 14 -1.60 -1.69 17.48
CA TYR A 14 -1.99 -2.64 18.53
C TYR A 14 -1.53 -2.17 19.90
N PHE A 15 -0.27 -1.75 20.03
CA PHE A 15 0.27 -1.26 21.30
C PHE A 15 -0.36 0.06 21.74
N ASN A 16 -0.63 0.96 20.80
CA ASN A 16 -1.30 2.24 21.04
C ASN A 16 -2.81 2.10 21.21
N GLN A 17 -3.38 0.90 20.94
CA GLN A 17 -4.82 0.63 20.91
C GLN A 17 -5.61 1.62 20.04
N GLU A 18 -5.08 1.91 18.86
CA GLU A 18 -5.66 2.86 17.90
C GLU A 18 -6.08 2.17 16.59
N LEU A 19 -6.98 2.80 15.83
CA LEU A 19 -7.37 2.38 14.47
C LEU A 19 -7.92 0.95 14.36
N TYR A 20 -8.56 0.42 15.40
CA TYR A 20 -9.28 -0.86 15.38
C TYR A 20 -10.61 -0.77 14.62
N GLY A 21 -11.18 -1.93 14.24
CA GLY A 21 -12.39 -1.99 13.42
C GLY A 21 -13.68 -2.10 14.24
N ALA A 22 -14.74 -2.55 13.57
CA ALA A 22 -16.06 -2.79 14.17
C ALA A 22 -16.04 -3.67 15.42
N PRO A 23 -17.03 -3.57 16.32
CA PRO A 23 -17.33 -4.64 17.26
C PRO A 23 -17.48 -5.99 16.56
N THR A 24 -17.00 -7.06 17.20
CA THR A 24 -17.03 -8.40 16.63
C THR A 24 -17.29 -9.45 17.70
N THR A 25 -17.65 -10.65 17.27
CA THR A 25 -17.81 -11.84 18.12
C THR A 25 -16.80 -12.93 17.77
N LEU A 26 -15.85 -12.63 16.89
CA LEU A 26 -14.81 -13.57 16.48
C LEU A 26 -13.86 -13.89 17.64
N PRO A 27 -13.33 -15.12 17.72
CA PRO A 27 -12.50 -15.56 18.85
C PRO A 27 -11.13 -14.87 18.92
N TRP A 28 -10.72 -14.15 17.87
CA TRP A 28 -9.51 -13.32 17.83
C TRP A 28 -9.84 -11.81 17.92
N GLY A 29 -11.01 -11.46 18.44
CA GLY A 29 -11.38 -10.07 18.72
C GLY A 29 -10.37 -9.40 19.65
N LEU A 30 -10.13 -8.12 19.42
CA LEU A 30 -9.20 -7.30 20.18
C LEU A 30 -9.94 -6.58 21.32
N GLU A 31 -9.48 -6.80 22.54
CA GLU A 31 -9.90 -6.00 23.69
C GLU A 31 -9.20 -4.64 23.66
N ILE A 32 -9.99 -3.57 23.81
CA ILE A 32 -9.51 -2.19 23.85
C ILE A 32 -9.80 -1.62 25.23
N SER A 33 -8.83 -0.93 25.82
CA SER A 33 -9.01 -0.25 27.10
C SER A 33 -10.15 0.77 27.00
N PRO A 34 -11.05 0.88 28.00
CA PRO A 34 -12.14 1.84 28.01
C PRO A 34 -11.71 3.27 27.63
N VAL A 35 -10.54 3.72 28.08
CA VAL A 35 -10.01 5.07 27.78
C VAL A 35 -9.78 5.32 26.28
N ASN A 36 -9.50 4.27 25.52
CA ASN A 36 -9.23 4.32 24.08
C ASN A 36 -10.47 3.95 23.24
N GLN A 37 -11.60 3.65 23.89
CA GLN A 37 -12.87 3.38 23.22
C GLN A 37 -13.62 4.67 22.88
N PRO A 38 -14.58 4.63 21.94
CA PRO A 38 -15.43 5.79 21.66
C PRO A 38 -16.34 6.09 22.86
N HIS A 39 -16.49 7.37 23.17
CA HIS A 39 -17.35 7.86 24.24
C HIS A 39 -18.50 8.71 23.68
N ASN A 40 -19.66 8.62 24.33
CA ASN A 40 -20.80 9.51 24.09
C ASN A 40 -20.51 10.92 24.63
N LEU A 41 -21.37 11.88 24.28
CA LEU A 41 -21.22 13.28 24.75
C LEU A 41 -21.27 13.43 26.27
N ASP A 42 -21.90 12.49 26.97
CA ASP A 42 -21.99 12.45 28.44
C ASP A 42 -20.79 11.74 29.10
N GLY A 43 -19.80 11.29 28.32
CA GLY A 43 -18.63 10.59 28.81
C GLY A 43 -18.85 9.10 29.10
N SER A 44 -20.04 8.55 28.82
CA SER A 44 -20.26 7.10 28.88
C SER A 44 -19.64 6.39 27.67
N LEU A 45 -19.28 5.11 27.82
CA LEU A 45 -18.80 4.30 26.69
C LEU A 45 -19.91 4.13 25.66
N VAL A 46 -19.57 4.25 24.37
CA VAL A 46 -20.50 3.97 23.26
C VAL A 46 -20.89 2.50 23.23
N TYR A 47 -19.95 1.61 23.56
CA TYR A 47 -20.16 0.16 23.56
C TYR A 47 -20.20 -0.41 24.99
N PRO A 48 -20.95 -1.50 25.23
CA PRO A 48 -20.97 -2.16 26.53
C PRO A 48 -19.58 -2.64 26.97
N PRO A 49 -19.30 -2.68 28.29
CA PRO A 49 -18.08 -3.29 28.82
C PRO A 49 -17.91 -4.73 28.33
N GLY A 50 -16.67 -5.11 28.01
CA GLY A 50 -16.35 -6.44 27.46
C GLY A 50 -16.57 -6.58 25.94
N THR A 51 -16.92 -5.49 25.23
CA THR A 51 -16.97 -5.51 23.77
C THR A 51 -15.57 -5.69 23.18
N VAL A 52 -15.43 -6.63 22.24
CA VAL A 52 -14.19 -6.84 21.48
C VAL A 52 -14.34 -6.32 20.05
N PHE A 53 -13.23 -5.89 19.46
CA PHE A 53 -13.21 -5.21 18.16
C PHE A 53 -12.41 -5.99 17.12
N GLN A 54 -12.67 -5.74 15.85
CA GLN A 54 -11.90 -6.33 14.75
C GLN A 54 -10.42 -5.86 14.82
N PRO A 55 -9.43 -6.76 14.89
CA PRO A 55 -8.01 -6.41 14.88
C PRO A 55 -7.54 -6.03 13.47
N THR A 56 -7.93 -4.85 12.99
CA THR A 56 -7.54 -4.30 11.67
C THR A 56 -6.04 -4.30 11.45
N PHE A 57 -5.24 -4.01 12.50
CA PHE A 57 -3.78 -4.04 12.42
C PHE A 57 -3.27 -5.41 11.94
N LEU A 58 -3.85 -6.50 12.47
CA LEU A 58 -3.45 -7.87 12.15
C LEU A 58 -3.82 -8.18 10.70
N TYR A 59 -5.04 -7.82 10.29
CA TYR A 59 -5.49 -8.01 8.91
C TYR A 59 -4.61 -7.25 7.91
N GLU A 60 -4.26 -6.00 8.23
CA GLU A 60 -3.36 -5.16 7.42
C GLU A 60 -1.94 -5.75 7.36
N SER A 61 -1.37 -6.17 8.49
CA SER A 61 -0.06 -6.81 8.54
C SER A 61 -0.01 -8.11 7.73
N LEU A 62 -0.99 -8.99 7.91
CA LEU A 62 -1.08 -10.25 7.18
C LEU A 62 -1.24 -10.02 5.69
N TRP A 63 -2.07 -9.05 5.29
CA TRP A 63 -2.23 -8.68 3.89
C TRP A 63 -0.90 -8.20 3.31
N LEU A 64 -0.22 -7.27 3.97
CA LEU A 64 1.06 -6.71 3.49
C LEU A 64 2.17 -7.78 3.38
N ILE A 65 2.21 -8.74 4.32
CA ILE A 65 3.08 -9.91 4.22
C ILE A 65 2.69 -10.76 3.01
N GLY A 66 1.40 -11.05 2.82
CA GLY A 66 0.88 -11.76 1.66
C GLY A 66 1.27 -11.08 0.34
N VAL A 67 1.13 -9.76 0.24
CA VAL A 67 1.57 -8.97 -0.92
C VAL A 67 3.07 -9.14 -1.15
N ALA A 68 3.90 -9.04 -0.11
CA ALA A 68 5.34 -9.23 -0.23
C ALA A 68 5.69 -10.64 -0.76
N LEU A 69 5.01 -11.68 -0.27
CA LEU A 69 5.19 -13.06 -0.71
C LEU A 69 4.77 -13.24 -2.17
N VAL A 70 3.61 -12.71 -2.57
CA VAL A 70 3.12 -12.76 -3.95
C VAL A 70 4.09 -12.07 -4.90
N LEU A 71 4.62 -10.90 -4.52
CA LEU A 71 5.59 -10.18 -5.36
C LEU A 71 6.91 -10.95 -5.52
N VAL A 72 7.45 -11.51 -4.43
CA VAL A 72 8.68 -12.32 -4.49
C VAL A 72 8.46 -13.59 -5.31
N TRP A 73 7.31 -14.25 -5.13
CA TRP A 73 6.95 -15.42 -5.92
C TRP A 73 6.79 -15.07 -7.41
N ALA A 74 6.10 -13.99 -7.73
CA ALA A 74 5.88 -13.55 -9.11
C ALA A 74 7.19 -13.16 -9.80
N ASP A 75 8.07 -12.41 -9.12
CA ASP A 75 9.40 -12.06 -9.63
C ASP A 75 10.22 -13.33 -9.96
N ARG A 76 10.25 -14.29 -9.03
CA ARG A 76 10.99 -15.55 -9.22
C ARG A 76 10.40 -16.43 -10.33
N ARG A 77 9.07 -16.53 -10.40
CA ARG A 77 8.38 -17.46 -11.31
C ARG A 77 8.37 -16.97 -12.75
N PHE A 78 8.26 -15.66 -12.96
CA PHE A 78 8.08 -15.06 -14.29
C PHE A 78 9.24 -14.16 -14.73
N ARG A 79 10.29 -14.00 -13.92
CA ARG A 79 11.45 -13.12 -14.18
C ARG A 79 11.01 -11.75 -14.68
N ILE A 80 10.14 -11.12 -13.90
CA ILE A 80 9.37 -9.94 -14.30
C ILE A 80 10.29 -8.71 -14.40
N GLY A 81 10.44 -8.14 -15.60
CA GLY A 81 11.12 -6.85 -15.83
C GLY A 81 10.17 -5.66 -16.00
N HIS A 82 10.74 -4.51 -16.32
CA HIS A 82 10.02 -3.33 -16.84
C HIS A 82 8.96 -2.72 -15.91
N ALA A 83 9.28 -2.56 -14.62
CA ALA A 83 8.36 -2.02 -13.61
C ALA A 83 7.00 -2.75 -13.49
N ARG A 84 6.82 -3.93 -14.09
CA ARG A 84 5.58 -4.71 -13.99
C ARG A 84 5.24 -5.11 -12.55
N LEU A 85 6.25 -5.43 -11.74
CA LEU A 85 6.07 -5.69 -10.31
C LEU A 85 5.45 -4.50 -9.58
N PHE A 86 5.69 -3.27 -10.03
CA PHE A 86 5.07 -2.07 -9.46
C PHE A 86 3.58 -2.00 -9.77
N GLY A 87 3.16 -2.31 -11.01
CA GLY A 87 1.73 -2.42 -11.35
C GLY A 87 1.00 -3.49 -10.54
N LEU A 88 1.64 -4.66 -10.35
CA LEU A 88 1.11 -5.73 -9.51
C LEU A 88 1.03 -5.31 -8.03
N TYR A 89 2.04 -4.59 -7.53
CA TYR A 89 2.03 -4.03 -6.17
C TYR A 89 0.87 -3.05 -5.97
N ILE A 90 0.67 -2.11 -6.90
CA ILE A 90 -0.46 -1.16 -6.86
C ILE A 90 -1.78 -1.90 -6.78
N PHE A 91 -2.00 -2.87 -7.68
CA PHE A 91 -3.23 -3.65 -7.71
C PHE A 91 -3.49 -4.38 -6.38
N LEU A 92 -2.48 -5.10 -5.86
CA LEU A 92 -2.59 -5.84 -4.61
C LEU A 92 -2.80 -4.91 -3.39
N TYR A 93 -2.17 -3.74 -3.39
CA TYR A 93 -2.39 -2.73 -2.36
C TYR A 93 -3.84 -2.20 -2.39
N CYS A 94 -4.37 -1.92 -3.59
CA CYS A 94 -5.75 -1.50 -3.78
C CYS A 94 -6.74 -2.58 -3.34
N CYS A 95 -6.50 -3.86 -3.64
CA CYS A 95 -7.32 -4.97 -3.13
C CYS A 95 -7.35 -5.01 -1.59
N GLY A 96 -6.18 -4.87 -0.94
CA GLY A 96 -6.12 -4.78 0.52
C GLY A 96 -6.87 -3.59 1.08
N ARG A 97 -6.76 -2.42 0.41
CA ARG A 97 -7.50 -1.23 0.79
C ARG A 97 -9.00 -1.42 0.71
N LEU A 98 -9.50 -2.05 -0.35
CA LEU A 98 -10.93 -2.37 -0.46
C LEU A 98 -11.39 -3.31 0.65
N TRP A 99 -10.62 -4.35 0.95
CA TRP A 99 -10.96 -5.31 2.00
C TRP A 99 -11.01 -4.68 3.39
N ILE A 100 -9.99 -3.90 3.75
CA ILE A 100 -9.93 -3.23 5.06
C ILE A 100 -11.00 -2.14 5.19
N GLU A 101 -11.29 -1.41 4.11
CA GLU A 101 -12.35 -0.39 4.10
C GLU A 101 -13.72 -1.00 4.40
N MET A 102 -14.00 -2.22 3.94
CA MET A 102 -15.23 -2.96 4.28
C MET A 102 -15.30 -3.38 5.76
N LEU A 103 -14.17 -3.47 6.46
CA LEU A 103 -14.10 -3.82 7.88
C LEU A 103 -14.20 -2.59 8.81
N ARG A 104 -14.01 -1.38 8.27
CA ARG A 104 -14.03 -0.14 9.04
C ARG A 104 -15.42 0.49 9.02
N ILE A 105 -15.95 0.85 10.20
CA ILE A 105 -17.27 1.49 10.33
C ILE A 105 -17.18 3.03 10.24
N ASP A 106 -15.99 3.61 10.19
CA ASP A 106 -15.78 5.07 10.21
C ASP A 106 -16.64 5.85 9.18
N GLN A 107 -17.05 7.07 9.55
CA GLN A 107 -17.71 7.99 8.65
C GLN A 107 -16.74 8.39 7.53
N ALA A 108 -17.02 7.95 6.31
CA ALA A 108 -16.28 8.34 5.13
C ALA A 108 -17.20 9.12 4.19
N ASN A 109 -16.62 9.97 3.35
CA ASN A 109 -17.37 10.65 2.30
C ASN A 109 -17.94 9.61 1.34
N ILE A 110 -19.27 9.47 1.37
CA ILE A 110 -20.02 8.55 0.51
C ILE A 110 -20.35 9.29 -0.79
N ILE A 111 -19.92 8.72 -1.91
CA ILE A 111 -20.28 9.16 -3.26
C ILE A 111 -20.93 7.97 -3.96
N PHE A 112 -22.18 8.14 -4.42
CA PHE A 112 -22.97 7.08 -5.06
C PHE A 112 -23.09 5.79 -4.22
N GLY A 113 -23.25 5.93 -2.89
CA GLY A 113 -23.40 4.77 -1.99
C GLY A 113 -22.10 4.03 -1.67
N LEU A 114 -20.96 4.45 -2.22
CA LEU A 114 -19.63 3.90 -1.92
C LEU A 114 -18.73 4.97 -1.32
N ARG A 115 -17.80 4.56 -0.46
CA ARG A 115 -16.81 5.48 0.13
C ARG A 115 -15.84 5.98 -0.93
N LEU A 116 -15.40 7.22 -0.86
CA LEU A 116 -14.42 7.79 -1.80
C LEU A 116 -13.15 6.92 -1.92
N ASN A 117 -12.67 6.37 -0.80
CA ASN A 117 -11.53 5.44 -0.78
C ASN A 117 -11.76 4.21 -1.65
N VAL A 118 -13.00 3.71 -1.73
CA VAL A 118 -13.37 2.57 -2.59
C VAL A 118 -13.25 2.96 -4.06
N TRP A 119 -13.75 4.14 -4.44
CA TRP A 119 -13.62 4.64 -5.81
C TRP A 119 -12.16 4.81 -6.22
N THR A 120 -11.35 5.46 -5.39
CA THR A 120 -9.92 5.66 -5.66
C THR A 120 -9.20 4.31 -5.76
N ALA A 121 -9.47 3.37 -4.85
CA ALA A 121 -8.86 2.05 -4.89
C ALA A 121 -9.27 1.25 -6.13
N LEU A 122 -10.53 1.35 -6.59
CA LEU A 122 -10.98 0.71 -7.83
C LEU A 122 -10.25 1.28 -9.05
N LEU A 123 -10.23 2.60 -9.21
CA LEU A 123 -9.62 3.25 -10.37
C LEU A 123 -8.11 2.98 -10.44
N VAL A 124 -7.40 3.19 -9.33
CA VAL A 124 -5.96 2.99 -9.26
C VAL A 124 -5.60 1.50 -9.37
N GLY A 125 -6.41 0.62 -8.77
CA GLY A 125 -6.23 -0.82 -8.87
C GLY A 125 -6.38 -1.33 -10.31
N LEU A 126 -7.46 -0.94 -10.99
CA LEU A 126 -7.69 -1.30 -12.39
C LEU A 126 -6.59 -0.76 -13.31
N ALA A 127 -6.12 0.47 -13.08
CA ALA A 127 -4.99 1.02 -13.83
C ALA A 127 -3.70 0.21 -13.61
N GLY A 128 -3.39 -0.16 -12.36
CA GLY A 128 -2.24 -1.00 -12.03
C GLY A 128 -2.30 -2.38 -12.67
N LEU A 129 -3.49 -3.00 -12.67
CA LEU A 129 -3.73 -4.30 -13.33
C LEU A 129 -3.57 -4.20 -14.85
N ALA A 130 -4.19 -3.19 -15.46
CA ALA A 130 -4.08 -2.95 -16.90
C ALA A 130 -2.61 -2.74 -17.30
N TYR A 131 -1.86 -1.94 -16.53
CA TYR A 131 -0.43 -1.75 -16.75
C TYR A 131 0.34 -3.08 -16.68
N PHE A 132 0.08 -3.89 -15.65
CA PHE A 132 0.72 -5.19 -15.48
C PHE A 132 0.48 -6.13 -16.67
N ILE A 133 -0.77 -6.21 -17.16
CA ILE A 133 -1.17 -7.08 -18.28
C ILE A 133 -0.57 -6.55 -19.59
N VAL A 134 -0.79 -5.28 -19.92
CA VAL A 134 -0.35 -4.67 -21.18
C VAL A 134 1.17 -4.73 -21.31
N MET A 135 1.89 -4.41 -20.24
CA MET A 135 3.35 -4.45 -20.27
C MET A 135 3.88 -5.89 -20.29
N GLY A 136 3.14 -6.84 -19.72
CA GLY A 136 3.45 -8.26 -19.83
C GLY A 136 3.27 -8.85 -21.22
N GLN A 137 2.32 -8.33 -21.99
CA GLN A 137 2.12 -8.71 -23.39
C GLN A 137 3.13 -8.02 -24.32
N ARG A 138 3.43 -6.73 -24.07
CA ARG A 138 4.28 -5.93 -24.96
C ARG A 138 5.78 -6.14 -24.77
N ARG A 139 6.23 -6.45 -23.56
CA ARG A 139 7.67 -6.61 -23.24
C ARG A 139 7.90 -7.83 -22.34
N PRO A 140 7.84 -9.05 -22.89
CA PRO A 140 8.17 -10.26 -22.14
C PRO A 140 9.68 -10.29 -21.86
N GLY A 141 10.05 -10.42 -20.58
CA GLY A 141 11.47 -10.55 -20.17
C GLY A 141 11.88 -9.56 -19.08
N ARG A 142 13.07 -9.82 -18.52
CA ARG A 142 13.73 -8.96 -17.53
C ARG A 142 14.56 -7.91 -18.26
N GLU A 143 14.52 -6.66 -17.79
CA GLU A 143 15.42 -5.62 -18.32
C GLU A 143 16.87 -6.04 -18.06
N THR A 144 17.71 -5.86 -19.07
CA THR A 144 19.15 -6.04 -18.93
C THR A 144 19.73 -4.90 -18.09
N PRO A 145 20.84 -5.12 -17.35
CA PRO A 145 21.49 -4.06 -16.58
C PRO A 145 21.87 -2.82 -17.42
N GLU A 146 22.14 -3.02 -18.71
CA GLU A 146 22.47 -1.96 -19.66
C GLU A 146 21.26 -1.07 -20.00
N GLU A 147 20.06 -1.63 -20.12
CA GLU A 147 18.83 -0.86 -20.36
C GLU A 147 18.42 0.00 -19.17
N VAL A 148 18.68 -0.49 -17.94
CA VAL A 148 18.46 0.28 -16.70
C VAL A 148 19.49 1.41 -16.59
N ARG A 149 20.75 1.15 -16.95
CA ARG A 149 21.85 2.13 -16.89
C ARG A 149 21.78 3.19 -18.01
N GLY A 150 21.34 2.81 -19.20
CA GLY A 150 21.24 3.70 -20.37
C GLY A 150 20.21 4.81 -20.23
N LYS A 151 19.25 4.68 -19.32
CA LYS A 151 18.31 5.76 -18.93
C LYS A 151 18.86 6.71 -17.87
N SER A 152 19.86 6.28 -17.09
CA SER A 152 20.48 7.10 -16.05
C SER A 152 21.69 7.90 -16.56
N GLY A 153 22.26 7.54 -17.71
CA GLY A 153 23.53 8.08 -18.20
C GLY A 153 23.45 9.06 -19.37
N LYS A 154 22.26 9.53 -19.76
CA LYS A 154 22.12 10.51 -20.85
C LYS A 154 21.65 11.91 -20.44
N ASP A 155 21.19 12.08 -19.19
CA ASP A 155 20.67 13.37 -18.72
C ASP A 155 21.59 14.06 -17.70
N GLU A 156 22.76 13.47 -17.40
CA GLU A 156 23.75 14.07 -16.50
C GLU A 156 24.98 14.50 -17.31
N PHE A 157 25.04 15.81 -17.57
CA PHE A 157 26.25 16.59 -17.84
C PHE A 157 26.84 16.57 -19.28
N THR A 158 26.12 17.18 -20.23
CA THR A 158 26.79 18.10 -21.17
C THR A 158 26.85 19.46 -20.49
N LEU A 159 27.90 19.71 -19.71
CA LEU A 159 28.37 21.10 -19.61
C LEU A 159 29.00 21.38 -20.96
N ASP A 160 28.47 22.39 -21.64
CA ASP A 160 29.16 23.03 -22.74
C ASP A 160 30.54 23.49 -22.22
N GLU A 161 31.60 22.76 -22.58
CA GLU A 161 32.96 23.29 -22.48
C GLU A 161 33.04 24.44 -23.49
N GLU A 162 32.77 25.66 -23.01
CA GLU A 162 33.15 26.88 -23.70
C GLU A 162 34.69 26.92 -23.75
N PRO A 163 35.32 26.90 -24.94
CA PRO A 163 36.76 26.87 -25.03
C PRO A 163 37.31 28.25 -24.63
N ALA A 164 38.06 28.28 -23.53
CA ALA A 164 38.74 29.49 -23.06
C ALA A 164 39.69 30.04 -24.14
N GLU A 165 39.46 31.29 -24.56
CA GLU A 165 40.38 31.99 -25.44
C GLU A 165 41.74 32.19 -24.74
N PRO A 166 42.87 31.95 -25.43
CA PRO A 166 44.18 32.21 -24.87
C PRO A 166 44.42 33.73 -24.78
N VAL A 167 44.62 34.23 -23.57
CA VAL A 167 45.09 35.60 -23.30
C VAL A 167 46.48 35.75 -23.91
N SER A 168 46.60 36.57 -24.95
CA SER A 168 47.89 37.05 -25.47
C SER A 168 48.48 38.10 -24.53
N GLU A 169 49.80 38.01 -24.31
CA GLU A 169 50.65 38.92 -23.52
C GLU A 169 50.51 40.41 -23.86
#